data_AF-A0A7C4FSW0-F1
#
_entry.id   AF-A0A7C4FSW0-F1
#
_cell.length_a   1.000
_cell.length_b   1.000
_cell.length_c   1.000
_cell.angle_alpha   90.00
_cell.angle_beta   90.00
_cell.angle_gamma   90.00
#
_symmetry.space_group_name_H-M   'P 1'
#
loop_
_entity.id
_entity.type
_entity.pdbx_description
1 polymer ?
#
loop_
_entity_poly.entity_id
_entity_poly.type
_entity_poly.pdbx_seq_one_letter_code
_entity_poly.pdbx_strand_id
1 'polypeptide(L)' 'MFDVRHLSLTCADCGAPIEELPFMPKSDRPVYCQKCARNHRRQNPRILR' A
#
# COMPACT_ATOMS: atom_id res chain seq x y z
N MET A 1 1.13 -4.68 13.36
CA MET A 1 0.22 -4.37 12.24
C MET A 1 -0.86 -3.46 12.79
N PHE A 2 -1.15 -2.35 12.11
CA PHE A 2 -2.27 -1.48 12.44
C PHE A 2 -3.46 -1.89 11.59
N ASP A 3 -4.59 -2.18 12.26
CA ASP A 3 -5.85 -2.43 11.59
C ASP A 3 -6.43 -1.08 11.14
N VAL A 4 -6.55 -0.90 9.83
CA VAL A 4 -6.96 0.35 9.18
C VAL A 4 -8.29 0.19 8.44
N ARG A 5 -9.01 -0.93 8.66
CA ARG A 5 -10.34 -1.16 8.08
C ARG A 5 -11.31 -0.01 8.35
N HIS A 6 -11.17 0.64 9.52
CA HIS A 6 -11.99 1.77 9.96
C HIS A 6 -11.70 3.08 9.22
N LEU A 7 -10.57 3.18 8.50
CA LEU A 7 -10.17 4.37 7.74
C LEU A 7 -10.64 4.31 6.28
N SER A 8 -11.36 3.25 5.89
CA SER A 8 -11.89 3.03 4.53
C SER A 8 -10.86 3.35 3.43
N LEU A 9 -9.62 2.93 3.64
CA LEU A 9 -8.53 3.21 2.72
C LEU A 9 -8.65 2.34 1.46
N THR A 10 -8.49 2.98 0.31
CA THR A 10 -8.50 2.32 -0.99
C THR A 10 -7.12 2.38 -1.64
N CYS A 11 -6.72 1.26 -2.25
CA CYS A 11 -5.50 1.20 -3.03
C CYS A 11 -5.57 2.16 -4.23
N ALA A 12 -4.56 3.02 -4.39
CA ALA A 12 -4.53 3.99 -5.48
C ALA A 12 -4.44 3.37 -6.89
N ASP A 13 -3.93 2.14 -7.01
CA ASP A 13 -3.82 1.44 -8.31
C ASP A 13 -5.08 0.64 -8.67
N CYS A 14 -5.59 -0.15 -7.71
CA CYS A 14 -6.60 -1.15 -8.00
C CYS A 14 -7.94 -0.90 -7.30
N GLY A 15 -8.05 0.11 -6.45
CA GLY A 15 -9.26 0.44 -5.70
C GLY A 15 -9.64 -0.56 -4.61
N ALA A 16 -8.84 -1.60 -4.37
CA ALA A 16 -9.12 -2.60 -3.34
C ALA A 16 -9.07 -1.98 -1.93
N PRO A 17 -9.93 -2.42 -1.00
CA PRO A 17 -9.90 -1.98 0.39
C PRO A 17 -8.61 -2.44 1.08
N ILE A 18 -8.07 -1.60 1.94
CA ILE A 18 -6.86 -1.88 2.73
C ILE A 18 -7.26 -2.12 4.17
N GLU A 19 -6.95 -3.32 4.66
CA GLU A 19 -7.33 -3.75 6.00
C GLU A 19 -6.22 -3.54 7.01
N GLU A 20 -4.98 -3.84 6.63
CA GLU A 20 -3.85 -3.83 7.56
C GLU A 20 -2.61 -3.20 6.92
N LEU A 21 -1.92 -2.35 7.69
CA LEU A 21 -0.65 -1.76 7.30
C LEU A 21 0.39 -1.89 8.42
N PRO A 22 1.69 -2.04 8.09
CA PRO A 22 2.75 -2.04 9.08
C PRO A 22 3.10 -0.62 9.58
N PHE A 23 2.53 0.43 8.98
CA PHE A 23 2.79 1.83 9.30
C PHE A 23 1.49 2.63 9.31
N MET A 24 1.53 3.79 9.99
CA MET A 24 0.43 4.75 9.99
C MET A 24 0.27 5.35 8.57
N PRO A 25 -0.91 5.25 7.95
CA PRO A 25 -1.16 5.87 6.65
C PRO A 25 -1.10 7.40 6.77
N LYS A 26 -0.46 8.06 5.80
CA LYS A 26 -0.37 9.53 5.73
C LYS A 26 -1.17 10.02 4.53
N SER A 27 -1.90 11.13 4.69
CA SER A 27 -2.72 11.73 3.63
C SER A 27 -1.90 12.31 2.48
N ASP A 28 -0.60 12.58 2.69
CA ASP A 28 0.29 13.12 1.67
C ASP A 28 0.74 12.13 0.58
N ARG A 29 0.55 10.81 0.77
CA ARG A 29 1.11 9.79 -0.14
C ARG A 29 0.08 8.72 -0.50
N PRO A 30 0.09 8.24 -1.77
CA PRO A 30 -0.79 7.15 -2.18
C PRO A 30 -0.42 5.87 -1.41
N VAL A 31 -1.44 5.22 -0.85
CA VAL A 31 -1.30 3.94 -0.17
C VAL A 31 -1.63 2.82 -1.16
N TYR A 32 -0.81 1.77 -1.13
CA TYR A 32 -0.97 0.61 -2.01
C TYR A 32 -1.23 -0.65 -1.21
N CYS A 33 -2.06 -1.54 -1.75
CA CYS A 33 -2.23 -2.87 -1.19
C CYS A 33 -0.93 -3.69 -1.36
N GLN A 34 -0.79 -4.77 -0.58
CA GLN A 34 0.40 -5.63 -0.63
C GLN A 34 0.74 -6.14 -2.04
N LYS A 35 -0.28 -6.39 -2.87
CA LYS A 35 -0.13 -6.85 -4.25
C LYS A 35 0.49 -5.78 -5.15
N CYS A 36 -0.08 -4.57 -5.15
CA CYS A 36 0.43 -3.46 -5.94
C CYS A 36 1.81 -3.01 -5.43
N ALA A 37 1.99 -2.89 -4.11
CA ALA A 37 3.29 -2.58 -3.52
C ALA A 37 4.39 -3.58 -3.94
N ARG A 38 4.08 -4.88 -4.01
CA ARG A 38 5.02 -5.91 -4.51
C ARG A 38 5.30 -5.76 -6.01
N ASN A 39 4.29 -5.43 -6.81
CA ASN A 39 4.45 -5.20 -8.25
C ASN A 39 5.35 -3.98 -8.53
N HIS A 40 5.10 -2.86 -7.85
CA HIS A 40 5.92 -1.64 -7.93
C HIS A 40 7.37 -1.90 -7.54
N ARG A 41 7.62 -2.70 -6.49
CA ARG A 41 8.99 -3.10 -6.13
C ARG A 41 9.68 -3.95 -7.20
N ARG A 42 8.95 -4.82 -7.91
CA ARG A 42 9.50 -5.66 -8.99
C ARG A 42 9.84 -4.85 -10.23
N GLN A 43 9.06 -3.81 -10.53
CA GLN A 43 9.27 -2.94 -11.69
C GLN A 43 10.44 -1.96 -11.50
N ASN A 44 10.93 -1.79 -10.28
CA ASN A 44 12.12 -0.98 -10.01
C ASN A 44 13.35 -1.87 -9.72
N PRO A 45 14.12 -2.28 -10.75
CA PRO A 45 15.29 -3.15 -10.58
C PRO A 45 16.42 -2.50 -9.75
N ARG A 46 16.34 -1.20 -9.42
CA ARG A 46 17.35 -0.50 -8.61
C ARG A 46 17.30 -0.83 -7.11
N ILE A 47 16.19 -1.40 -6.61
CA ILE A 47 16.02 -1.75 -5.18
C ILE A 47 16.44 -3.20 -4.90
N LEU A 48 16.65 -4.01 -5.94
CA LEU A 48 17.08 -5.40 -5.85
C LEU A 48 18.62 -5.57 -5.93
N ARG A 49 19.36 -4.47 -5.77
CA ARG A 49 20.82 -4.41 -5.91
C ARG A 49 21.49 -4.16 -4.57
#